data_AF-A0A117PMA6-F1
#
_entry.id   AF-A0A117PMA6-F1
#
_cell.length_a   1.000
_cell.length_b   1.000
_cell.length_c   1.000
_cell.angle_alpha   90.00
_cell.angle_beta   90.00
_cell.angle_gamma   90.00
#
_symmetry.space_group_name_H-M   'P 1'
#
loop_
_entity.id
_entity.type
_entity.pdbx_description
1 polymer ?
#
loop_
_entity_poly.entity_id
_entity_poly.type
_entity_poly.pdbx_seq_one_letter_code
_entity_poly.pdbx_strand_id
1 'polypeptide(L)'
;MIRDAATCDRRNCLAVLLEPNDYPGEFEDVAARAGWTSGPEGHTCPACQAGRGPVLERGECARCGGRVGVRHGKERCMSCGELTPENDPEWDEPPGDDDDQDEPPGAYCACSDPDCPTPDGRYTHG
;
A
#
# COMPACT_ATOMS: atom_id res chain seq x y z
N MET A 1 -10.21 -12.17 -18.15
CA MET A 1 -11.41 -12.38 -17.33
C MET A 1 -11.98 -11.01 -17.03
N ILE A 2 -13.26 -10.78 -17.32
CA ILE A 2 -13.94 -9.53 -16.98
C ILE A 2 -14.43 -9.70 -15.54
N ARG A 3 -14.18 -8.71 -14.68
CA ARG A 3 -14.65 -8.70 -13.29
C ARG A 3 -15.93 -7.89 -13.19
N ASP A 4 -16.83 -8.31 -12.33
CA ASP A 4 -17.98 -7.49 -12.01
C ASP A 4 -17.61 -6.34 -11.07
N ALA A 5 -18.35 -5.25 -11.22
CA ALA A 5 -18.18 -4.04 -10.43
C ALA A 5 -19.53 -3.38 -10.16
N ALA A 6 -19.69 -2.85 -8.95
CA ALA A 6 -20.84 -2.03 -8.58
C ALA A 6 -20.38 -0.62 -8.24
N THR A 7 -21.10 0.37 -8.75
CA THR A 7 -20.93 1.78 -8.41
C THR A 7 -22.13 2.26 -7.63
N CYS A 8 -21.93 3.18 -6.67
CA CYS A 8 -23.06 3.72 -5.92
C CYS A 8 -23.83 4.75 -6.75
N ASP A 9 -25.14 4.56 -6.87
CA ASP A 9 -26.02 5.43 -7.68
C ASP A 9 -26.50 6.68 -6.93
N ARG A 10 -26.07 6.86 -5.68
CA ARG A 10 -26.35 8.09 -4.91
C ARG A 10 -25.57 9.27 -5.49
N ARG A 11 -26.20 10.45 -5.53
CA ARG A 11 -25.61 11.67 -6.09
C ARG A 11 -24.24 11.96 -5.48
N ASN A 12 -23.26 12.23 -6.36
CA ASN A 12 -21.89 12.60 -6.02
C ASN A 12 -21.13 11.56 -5.18
N CYS A 13 -21.52 10.28 -5.25
CA CYS A 13 -20.81 9.20 -4.57
C CYS A 13 -19.85 8.49 -5.53
N LEU A 14 -18.57 8.44 -5.18
CA LEU A 14 -17.52 7.76 -5.95
C LEU A 14 -17.27 6.32 -5.48
N ALA A 15 -18.18 5.77 -4.67
CA ALA A 15 -18.00 4.44 -4.12
C ALA A 15 -18.04 3.39 -5.23
N VAL A 16 -17.08 2.47 -5.19
CA VAL A 16 -16.98 1.33 -6.09
C VAL A 16 -16.67 0.07 -5.29
N LEU A 17 -17.35 -1.01 -5.65
CA LEU A 17 -17.00 -2.36 -5.22
C LEU A 17 -16.48 -3.11 -6.44
N LEU A 18 -15.32 -3.73 -6.29
CA LEU A 18 -14.75 -4.64 -7.28
C LEU A 18 -14.91 -6.05 -6.77
N GLU A 19 -15.33 -6.96 -7.64
CA GLU A 19 -15.35 -8.39 -7.33
C GLU A 19 -13.93 -8.87 -6.94
N PRO A 20 -13.75 -9.49 -5.75
CA PRO A 20 -12.49 -10.09 -5.38
C PRO A 20 -12.18 -11.31 -6.25
N ASN A 21 -10.92 -11.48 -6.65
CA ASN A 21 -10.49 -12.60 -7.49
C ASN A 21 -10.81 -13.98 -6.92
N ASP A 22 -10.72 -14.11 -5.60
CA ASP A 22 -10.67 -15.40 -4.91
C ASP A 22 -12.01 -15.76 -4.27
N TYR A 23 -13.09 -15.02 -4.58
CA TYR A 23 -14.36 -15.23 -3.92
C TYR A 23 -15.24 -16.22 -4.71
N PRO A 24 -15.57 -17.39 -4.15
CA PRO A 24 -16.59 -18.26 -4.73
C PRO A 24 -18.00 -17.69 -4.47
N GLY A 25 -18.80 -17.52 -5.52
CA GLY A 25 -20.21 -17.12 -5.42
C GLY A 25 -20.62 -16.12 -6.51
N GLU A 26 -21.89 -15.74 -6.50
CA GLU A 26 -22.41 -14.68 -7.37
C GLU A 26 -21.97 -13.29 -6.84
N PHE A 27 -21.75 -12.35 -7.73
CA PHE A 27 -21.30 -10.99 -7.39
C PHE A 27 -22.25 -10.30 -6.40
N GLU A 28 -23.55 -10.53 -6.53
CA GLU A 28 -24.58 -9.99 -5.65
C GLU A 28 -24.40 -10.43 -4.20
N ASP A 29 -23.97 -11.67 -3.95
CA ASP A 29 -23.71 -12.18 -2.60
C ASP A 29 -22.46 -11.53 -2.00
N VAL A 30 -21.43 -11.29 -2.83
CA VAL A 30 -20.24 -10.52 -2.44
C VAL A 30 -20.63 -9.09 -2.08
N ALA A 31 -21.43 -8.44 -2.91
CA ALA A 31 -21.91 -7.08 -2.68
C ALA A 31 -22.73 -6.97 -1.39
N ALA A 32 -23.68 -7.88 -1.18
CA ALA A 32 -24.49 -7.92 0.04
C ALA A 32 -23.63 -8.09 1.30
N ARG A 33 -22.63 -8.99 1.27
CA ARG A 33 -21.68 -9.18 2.39
C ARG A 33 -20.74 -8.00 2.60
N ALA A 34 -20.45 -7.23 1.56
CA ALA A 34 -19.75 -5.96 1.65
C ALA A 34 -20.64 -4.81 2.19
N GLY A 35 -21.91 -5.09 2.49
CA GLY A 35 -22.86 -4.09 3.00
C GLY A 35 -23.45 -3.21 1.91
N TRP A 36 -23.41 -3.64 0.65
CA TRP A 36 -24.12 -2.98 -0.44
C TRP A 36 -25.55 -3.49 -0.51
N THR A 37 -26.46 -2.60 -0.92
CA THR A 37 -27.83 -2.98 -1.25
C THR A 37 -28.12 -2.65 -2.70
N SER A 38 -28.88 -3.50 -3.37
CA SER A 38 -29.44 -3.24 -4.69
C SER A 38 -30.94 -2.98 -4.58
N GLY A 39 -31.46 -2.09 -5.43
CA GLY A 39 -32.86 -1.73 -5.47
C GLY A 39 -33.27 -1.13 -6.81
N PRO A 40 -34.51 -0.65 -6.95
CA PRO A 40 -35.01 -0.07 -8.21
C PRO A 40 -34.25 1.21 -8.62
N GLU A 41 -33.61 1.89 -7.67
CA GLU A 41 -32.76 3.07 -7.93
C GLU A 41 -31.27 2.71 -8.15
N GLY A 42 -30.94 1.42 -8.21
CA GLY A 42 -29.57 0.93 -8.39
C GLY A 42 -28.88 0.48 -7.10
N HIS A 43 -27.56 0.54 -7.06
CA HIS A 43 -26.73 0.11 -5.96
C HIS A 43 -26.48 1.24 -4.96
N THR A 44 -26.51 0.91 -3.67
CA THR A 44 -26.18 1.84 -2.58
C THR A 44 -25.05 1.27 -1.75
N CYS A 45 -23.99 2.06 -1.57
CA CYS A 45 -22.82 1.68 -0.79
C CYS A 45 -23.07 1.78 0.73
N PRO A 46 -22.29 1.06 1.56
CA PRO A 46 -22.48 1.03 3.00
C PRO A 46 -22.36 2.42 3.67
N ALA A 47 -21.53 3.32 3.13
CA ALA A 47 -21.38 4.67 3.68
C ALA A 47 -22.67 5.51 3.52
N CYS A 48 -23.28 5.45 2.33
CA CYS A 48 -24.55 6.13 2.05
C CYS A 48 -25.72 5.49 2.80
N GLN A 49 -25.75 4.16 2.86
CA GLN A 49 -26.78 3.43 3.61
C GLN A 49 -26.77 3.80 5.10
N ALA A 50 -25.57 3.93 5.68
CA ALA A 50 -25.39 4.32 7.08
C ALA A 50 -25.57 5.84 7.34
N GLY A 51 -25.93 6.64 6.32
CA GLY A 51 -26.12 8.08 6.47
C GLY A 51 -24.84 8.88 6.76
N ARG A 52 -23.65 8.30 6.50
CA ARG A 52 -22.35 8.96 6.76
C ARG A 52 -21.94 9.93 5.67
N GLY A 53 -22.65 9.91 4.54
CA GLY A 53 -22.40 10.76 3.38
C GLY A 53 -21.84 9.98 2.19
N PRO A 54 -21.68 10.67 1.04
CA PRO A 54 -21.05 10.09 -0.14
C PRO A 54 -19.56 9.84 0.08
N VAL A 55 -19.03 8.84 -0.61
CA VAL A 55 -17.58 8.68 -0.79
C VAL A 55 -17.12 9.75 -1.77
N LEU A 56 -16.25 10.66 -1.33
CA LEU A 56 -15.76 11.78 -2.15
C LEU A 56 -14.32 11.58 -2.65
N GLU A 57 -13.58 10.66 -2.04
CA GLU A 57 -12.20 10.35 -2.38
C GLU A 57 -12.05 8.83 -2.54
N ARG A 58 -11.43 8.39 -3.63
CA ARG A 58 -11.09 6.98 -3.84
C ARG A 58 -9.82 6.61 -3.06
N GLY A 59 -9.77 5.39 -2.57
CA GLY A 59 -8.61 4.81 -1.90
C GLY A 59 -8.70 3.29 -1.83
N GLU A 60 -8.28 2.73 -0.70
CA GLU A 60 -7.91 1.32 -0.54
C GLU A 60 -8.98 0.47 0.14
N CYS A 61 -10.09 1.07 0.59
CA CYS A 61 -11.13 0.31 1.27
C CYS A 61 -11.77 -0.72 0.33
N ALA A 62 -11.56 -2.01 0.62
CA ALA A 62 -12.15 -3.11 -0.15
C ALA A 62 -13.69 -3.12 -0.17
N ARG A 63 -14.36 -2.48 0.80
CA ARG A 63 -15.83 -2.44 0.86
C ARG A 63 -16.49 -1.33 0.06
N CYS A 64 -15.90 -0.15 -0.04
CA CYS A 64 -16.55 0.97 -0.73
C CYS A 64 -15.63 1.78 -1.63
N GLY A 65 -14.35 1.39 -1.74
CA GLY A 65 -13.34 2.09 -2.51
C GLY A 65 -12.97 3.46 -1.94
N GLY A 66 -13.38 3.78 -0.71
CA GLY A 66 -13.05 5.04 -0.04
C GLY A 66 -11.65 5.04 0.59
N ARG A 67 -11.13 6.24 0.85
CA ARG A 67 -9.84 6.44 1.52
C ARG A 67 -9.78 5.80 2.91
N VAL A 68 -8.62 5.23 3.23
CA VAL A 68 -8.30 4.66 4.55
C VAL A 68 -7.49 5.68 5.35
N GLY A 69 -7.71 5.71 6.66
CA GLY A 69 -6.93 6.51 7.61
C GLY A 69 -6.86 5.84 8.97
N VAL A 70 -5.94 6.32 9.82
CA VAL A 70 -5.76 5.78 11.17
C VAL A 70 -6.71 6.47 12.14
N ARG A 71 -7.52 5.68 12.86
CA ARG A 71 -8.39 6.17 13.93
C ARG A 71 -8.23 5.29 15.17
N HIS A 72 -7.85 5.89 16.29
CA HIS A 72 -7.53 5.17 17.54
C HIS A 72 -6.48 4.07 17.36
N GLY A 73 -5.44 4.35 16.57
CA GLY A 73 -4.35 3.39 16.32
C GLY A 73 -4.71 2.22 15.41
N LYS A 74 -5.88 2.25 14.74
CA LYS A 74 -6.29 1.22 13.76
C LYS A 74 -6.63 1.84 12.43
N GLU A 75 -6.23 1.20 11.35
CA GLU A 75 -6.59 1.62 10.00
C GLU A 75 -8.06 1.31 9.71
N ARG A 76 -8.77 2.34 9.22
CA ARG A 76 -10.21 2.28 8.95
C ARG A 76 -10.54 3.10 7.73
N CYS A 77 -11.56 2.67 6.99
CA CYS A 77 -12.14 3.49 5.95
C CYS A 77 -12.78 4.75 6.55
N MET A 78 -12.44 5.92 6.01
CA MET A 78 -12.97 7.20 6.47
C MET A 78 -14.45 7.40 6.11
N SER A 79 -14.98 6.64 5.15
CA SER A 79 -16.37 6.72 4.71
C SER A 79 -17.27 5.67 5.36
N CYS A 80 -17.01 4.37 5.16
CA CYS A 80 -17.86 3.31 5.72
C CYS A 80 -17.42 2.84 7.12
N GLY A 81 -16.23 3.24 7.59
CA GLY A 81 -15.71 2.90 8.94
C GLY A 81 -15.25 1.45 9.12
N GLU A 82 -15.26 0.66 8.04
CA GLU A 82 -14.73 -0.70 8.03
C GLU A 82 -13.26 -0.70 8.46
N LEU A 83 -12.86 -1.68 9.26
CA LEU A 83 -11.44 -1.94 9.52
C LEU A 83 -10.83 -2.46 8.23
N THR A 84 -9.73 -1.87 7.79
CA THR A 84 -8.96 -2.53 6.73
C THR A 84 -8.36 -3.82 7.29
N PRO A 85 -8.32 -4.90 6.49
CA PRO A 85 -7.49 -6.03 6.85
C PRO A 85 -6.06 -5.52 7.06
N GLU A 86 -5.40 -6.01 8.12
CA GLU A 86 -3.98 -5.77 8.31
C GLU A 86 -3.29 -6.34 7.07
N ASN A 87 -2.64 -5.49 6.27
CA ASN A 87 -1.69 -6.01 5.29
C ASN A 87 -0.60 -6.67 6.13
N ASP A 88 -0.52 -8.00 6.09
CA ASP A 88 0.57 -8.72 6.73
C ASP A 88 1.87 -8.18 6.12
N PRO A 89 2.81 -7.62 6.91
CA PRO A 89 4.03 -7.02 6.42
C PRO A 89 5.06 -8.06 5.91
N GLU A 90 4.61 -9.20 5.37
CA GLU A 90 5.45 -10.28 4.83
C GLU A 90 6.37 -9.80 3.68
N TRP A 91 6.21 -8.56 3.20
CA TRP A 91 7.02 -7.98 2.12
C TRP A 91 7.85 -6.76 2.52
N ASP A 92 7.98 -6.43 3.82
CA ASP A 92 8.89 -5.39 4.33
C ASP A 92 10.22 -5.98 4.86
N GLU A 93 10.58 -7.20 4.44
CA GLU A 93 11.97 -7.64 4.50
C GLU A 93 12.67 -7.10 3.25
N PRO A 94 13.50 -6.04 3.34
CA PRO A 94 14.40 -5.72 2.23
C PRO A 94 15.18 -7.00 1.91
N PRO A 95 15.39 -7.34 0.62
CA PRO A 95 16.27 -8.47 0.28
C PRO A 95 17.57 -8.23 1.05
N GLY A 96 17.96 -9.20 1.89
CA GLY A 96 19.24 -9.11 2.57
C GLY A 96 20.30 -8.81 1.53
N ASP A 97 21.03 -7.71 1.72
CA ASP A 97 22.23 -7.42 0.94
C ASP A 97 23.25 -8.54 1.27
N ASP A 98 23.15 -9.67 0.56
CA ASP A 98 24.11 -10.79 0.58
C ASP A 98 25.42 -10.41 -0.17
N ASP A 99 25.87 -9.16 -0.06
CA ASP A 99 27.11 -8.63 -0.67
C ASP A 99 28.21 -8.42 0.39
N ASP A 100 28.25 -9.27 1.42
CA ASP A 100 29.30 -9.26 2.46
C ASP A 100 30.06 -10.61 2.55
N GLN A 101 30.36 -11.21 1.39
CA GLN A 101 31.39 -12.25 1.31
C GLN A 101 32.38 -11.94 0.18
N ASP A 102 33.66 -11.82 0.55
CA ASP A 102 34.85 -11.57 -0.28
C ASP A 102 35.29 -10.10 -0.51
N GLU A 103 35.36 -9.29 0.55
CA GLU A 103 36.44 -8.28 0.65
C GLU A 103 37.53 -8.77 1.62
N PRO A 104 38.74 -9.14 1.15
CA PRO A 104 39.86 -9.38 2.06
C PRO A 104 40.23 -8.05 2.76
N PRO A 105 40.56 -8.06 4.06
CA PRO A 105 40.97 -6.85 4.75
C PRO A 105 42.15 -6.22 4.01
N GLY A 106 41.96 -4.97 3.61
CA GLY A 106 42.97 -4.14 2.99
C GLY A 106 44.26 -4.17 3.80
N ALA A 107 45.24 -4.95 3.33
CA ALA A 107 46.63 -4.77 3.66
C ALA A 107 47.21 -3.65 2.78
N TYR A 108 46.68 -2.43 2.91
CA TYR A 108 47.50 -1.26 2.62
C TYR A 108 48.12 -0.85 3.95
N CYS A 109 49.40 -1.21 4.11
CA CYS A 109 50.19 -0.77 5.22
C CYS A 109 50.18 0.76 5.30
N ALA A 110 49.83 1.27 6.48
CA ALA A 110 49.98 2.66 6.86
C ALA A 110 51.40 3.14 6.58
N CYS A 111 51.54 4.10 5.67
CA CYS A 111 52.80 4.80 5.43
C CYS A 111 53.04 5.77 6.60
N SER A 112 53.64 5.27 7.67
CA SER A 112 54.35 6.09 8.67
C SER A 112 55.86 6.17 8.36
N ASP A 113 56.28 5.67 7.19
CA ASP A 113 57.64 5.78 6.66
C ASP A 113 57.80 7.06 5.82
N PRO A 114 58.74 7.96 6.16
CA PRO A 114 58.93 9.26 5.49
C PRO A 114 59.54 9.18 4.08
N ASP A 115 59.84 7.99 3.56
CA ASP A 115 60.52 7.77 2.26
C ASP A 115 59.60 7.11 1.21
N CYS A 116 58.27 7.27 1.33
CA CYS A 116 57.33 6.77 0.33
C CYS A 116 57.14 7.79 -0.81
N PRO A 117 57.45 7.45 -2.09
CA PRO A 117 57.25 8.35 -3.21
C PRO A 117 55.76 8.49 -3.56
N THR A 118 55.24 9.72 -3.62
CA THR A 118 53.88 9.98 -4.08
C THR A 118 53.76 9.74 -5.60
N PRO A 119 52.59 9.26 -6.08
CA PRO A 119 52.40 8.92 -7.49
C PRO A 119 52.45 10.11 -8.48
N ASP A 120 52.68 11.33 -7.99
CA ASP A 120 52.67 12.58 -8.79
C ASP A 120 54.05 13.26 -8.92
N GLY A 121 55.16 12.62 -8.50
CA GLY A 121 56.51 13.02 -8.91
C GLY A 121 56.91 14.49 -8.68
N ARG A 122 56.31 15.19 -7.70
CA ARG A 122 56.61 16.59 -7.39
C ARG A 122 57.01 16.76 -5.93
N TYR A 123 58.28 17.09 -5.73
CA TYR A 123 58.84 17.53 -4.45
C TYR A 123 58.49 19.00 -4.19
N THR A 124 58.02 19.32 -2.99
CA THR A 124 57.97 20.71 -2.48
C THR A 124 58.93 20.82 -1.29
N HIS A 125 59.85 21.77 -1.40
CA HIS A 125 60.96 22.05 -0.49
C HIS A 125 60.54 22.58 0.90
N GLY A 126 61.31 22.17 1.91
CA GLY A 126 61.53 22.85 3.18
C GLY A 126 62.97 22.63 3.61
#